data_AF-A0A3A8L7Z0-F1
#
_entry.id   AF-A0A3A8L7Z0-F1
#
_cell.length_a   1.000
_cell.length_b   1.000
_cell.length_c   1.000
_cell.angle_alpha   90.00
_cell.angle_beta   90.00
_cell.angle_gamma   90.00
#
_symmetry.space_group_name_H-M   'P 1'
#
loop_
_entity.id
_entity.type
_entity.pdbx_description
1 polymer ?
#
loop_
_entity_poly.entity_id
_entity_poly.type
_entity_poly.pdbx_seq_one_letter_code
_entity_poly.pdbx_strand_id
1 'polypeptide(L)'
;RAVFDSDDVLSQLRAVQAIVTHLEGFPPERAQAAARRAHYYGAYTYRAIKNLLRQGLDLQPLPLALAAPATPSLPQPRFARSVAELLHPPRRAPGVRN
;
A
#
# COMPACT_ATOMS: atom_id res chain seq x y z
N ARG A 1 1.97 43.09 9.25
CA ARG A 1 2.12 42.22 8.05
C ARG A 1 1.73 40.81 8.46
N ALA A 2 0.45 40.49 8.35
CA ALA A 2 -0.15 39.21 8.75
C ALA A 2 -0.17 38.27 7.54
N VAL A 3 0.73 37.27 7.48
CA VAL A 3 0.71 36.20 6.44
C VAL A 3 1.34 34.87 6.93
N PHE A 4 1.69 34.68 8.20
CA PHE A 4 2.37 33.44 8.64
C PHE A 4 1.54 32.52 9.55
N ASP A 5 0.22 32.71 9.59
CA ASP A 5 -0.69 31.85 10.37
C ASP A 5 -1.00 30.51 9.68
N SER A 6 -0.20 30.13 8.69
CA SER A 6 -0.13 28.76 8.19
C SER A 6 1.05 28.02 8.84
N ASP A 7 1.08 28.05 10.18
CA ASP A 7 2.00 27.27 11.01
C ASP A 7 1.99 25.78 10.66
N ASP A 8 0.89 25.27 10.10
CA ASP A 8 0.73 23.89 9.64
C ASP A 8 1.66 23.48 8.49
N VAL A 9 1.92 24.36 7.52
CA VAL A 9 2.79 24.01 6.39
C VAL A 9 4.26 23.99 6.83
N LEU A 10 4.65 24.97 7.65
CA LEU A 10 5.98 24.99 8.26
C LEU A 10 6.17 23.81 9.22
N SER A 11 5.13 23.45 9.99
CA SER A 11 5.10 22.26 10.85
C SER A 11 5.30 20.97 10.04
N GLN A 12 4.62 20.83 8.90
CA GLN A 12 4.81 19.68 8.00
C GLN A 12 6.22 19.61 7.41
N LEU A 13 6.79 20.74 6.98
CA LEU A 13 8.19 20.78 6.50
C LEU A 13 9.19 20.40 7.60
N ARG A 14 8.97 20.83 8.84
CA ARG A 14 9.81 20.42 9.98
C ARG A 14 9.70 18.92 10.26
N ALA A 15 8.50 18.36 10.18
CA ALA A 15 8.30 16.92 10.32
C ALA A 15 9.02 16.13 9.22
N VAL A 16 8.93 16.58 7.97
CA VAL A 16 9.63 15.95 6.83
C VAL A 16 11.14 16.05 7.00
N GLN A 17 11.68 17.22 7.36
CA GLN A 17 13.11 17.39 7.64
C GLN A 17 13.59 16.44 8.74
N ALA A 18 12.86 16.35 9.86
CA ALA A 18 13.21 15.45 10.95
C ALA A 18 13.20 13.96 10.53
N ILE A 19 12.26 13.58 9.65
CA ILE A 19 12.22 12.22 9.08
C ILE A 19 13.43 11.97 8.18
N VAL A 20 13.72 12.88 7.25
CA VAL A 20 14.85 12.74 6.30
C VAL A 20 16.16 12.65 7.05
N THR A 21 16.45 13.59 7.96
CA THR A 21 17.67 13.58 8.78
C THR A 21 17.79 12.30 9.61
N HIS A 22 16.68 11.73 10.08
CA HIS A 22 16.72 10.47 10.80
C HIS A 22 17.04 9.28 9.90
N LEU A 23 16.50 9.26 8.68
CA LEU A 23 16.74 8.20 7.69
C LEU A 23 18.18 8.21 7.15
N GLU A 24 18.82 9.37 7.08
CA GLU A 24 20.23 9.53 6.69
C GLU A 24 21.20 8.76 7.62
N GLY A 25 20.78 8.43 8.84
CA GLY A 25 21.56 7.61 9.77
C GLY A 25 21.52 6.10 9.50
N PHE A 26 20.80 5.64 8.48
CA PHE A 26 20.64 4.21 8.15
C PHE A 26 21.14 3.90 6.73
N PRO A 27 21.48 2.63 6.43
CA PRO A 27 21.78 2.22 5.06
C PRO A 27 20.62 2.55 4.11
N PRO A 28 20.90 2.95 2.85
CA PRO A 28 19.86 3.39 1.89
C PRO A 28 18.74 2.36 1.69
N GLU A 29 19.09 1.08 1.59
CA GLU A 29 18.14 -0.04 1.43
C GLU A 29 17.15 -0.10 2.59
N ARG A 30 17.66 0.12 3.80
CA ARG A 30 16.88 0.07 5.04
C ARG A 30 15.95 1.29 5.16
N ALA A 31 16.46 2.47 4.81
CA ALA A 31 15.65 3.69 4.76
C ALA A 31 14.49 3.57 3.75
N GLN A 32 14.77 3.01 2.56
CA GLN A 32 13.75 2.76 1.55
C GLN A 32 12.72 1.70 2.00
N ALA A 33 13.16 0.63 2.66
CA ALA A 33 12.26 -0.39 3.21
C ALA A 33 11.33 0.20 4.27
N ALA A 34 11.86 1.05 5.16
CA ALA A 34 11.06 1.79 6.13
C ALA A 34 10.05 2.72 5.47
N ALA A 35 10.47 3.48 4.44
CA ALA A 35 9.58 4.37 3.69
C ALA A 35 8.44 3.60 2.99
N ARG A 36 8.74 2.48 2.33
CA ARG A 36 7.72 1.61 1.71
C ARG A 36 6.72 1.08 2.73
N ARG A 37 7.22 0.61 3.89
CA ARG A 37 6.34 0.09 4.95
C ARG A 37 5.50 1.19 5.60
N ALA A 38 6.08 2.36 5.84
CA ALA A 38 5.34 3.51 6.35
C ALA A 38 4.23 3.94 5.39
N HIS A 39 4.52 3.98 4.08
CA HIS A 39 3.52 4.26 3.05
C HIS A 39 2.39 3.23 3.05
N TYR A 40 2.72 1.94 3.14
CA TYR A 40 1.74 0.85 3.20
C TYR A 40 0.74 0.98 4.36
N TYR A 41 1.21 1.42 5.54
CA TYR A 41 0.37 1.58 6.74
C TYR A 41 -0.13 3.02 6.97
N GLY A 42 0.17 3.97 6.07
CA GLY A 42 -0.19 5.38 6.26
C GLY A 42 0.53 6.07 7.42
N ALA A 43 1.70 5.59 7.82
CA ALA A 43 2.41 5.99 9.03
C ALA A 43 3.45 7.09 8.77
N TYR A 44 3.00 8.33 8.53
CA TYR A 44 3.85 9.45 8.07
C TYR A 44 4.43 10.35 9.17
N THR A 45 4.36 9.94 10.43
CA THR A 45 4.94 10.74 11.53
C THR A 45 6.37 10.31 11.83
N TYR A 46 7.20 11.26 12.25
CA TYR A 46 8.56 10.99 12.74
C TYR A 46 8.58 9.87 13.79
N ARG A 47 7.65 9.93 14.77
CA ARG A 47 7.54 8.92 15.83
C ARG A 47 7.25 7.53 15.27
N ALA A 48 6.36 7.43 14.29
CA ALA A 48 6.01 6.15 13.69
C ALA A 48 7.19 5.54 12.91
N ILE A 49 7.87 6.34 12.07
CA ILE A 49 9.04 5.89 11.30
C ILE A 49 10.19 5.49 12.24
N LYS A 50 10.45 6.27 13.29
CA LYS A 50 11.44 5.95 14.32
C LYS A 50 11.12 4.62 15.02
N ASN A 51 9.86 4.41 15.40
CA ASN A 51 9.45 3.16 16.06
C ASN A 51 9.57 1.96 15.13
N LEU A 52 9.18 2.12 13.87
CA LEU A 52 9.28 1.10 12.83
C LEU A 52 10.73 0.63 12.66
N LEU A 53 11.67 1.58 12.50
CA LEU A 53 13.11 1.31 12.39
C LEU A 53 13.68 0.71 13.68
N ARG A 54 13.27 1.22 14.85
CA ARG A 54 13.73 0.69 16.14
C ARG A 54 13.28 -0.76 16.38
N GLN A 55 12.08 -1.11 15.92
CA GLN A 55 11.51 -2.45 16.06
C GLN A 55 11.95 -3.40 14.94
N GLY A 56 12.73 -2.93 13.95
CA GLY A 56 13.16 -3.74 12.82
C GLY A 56 12.01 -4.16 11.89
N LEU A 57 10.89 -3.44 11.91
CA LEU A 57 9.73 -3.79 11.10
C LEU A 57 10.02 -3.62 9.62
N ASP A 58 10.87 -2.68 9.22
CA ASP A 58 11.34 -2.49 7.84
C ASP A 58 11.96 -3.76 7.23
N LEU A 59 12.51 -4.66 8.05
CA LEU A 59 13.14 -5.91 7.63
C LEU A 59 12.15 -7.06 7.38
N GLN A 60 10.91 -6.91 7.83
CA GLN A 60 9.89 -7.93 7.63
C GLN A 60 9.30 -7.84 6.21
N PRO A 61 8.80 -8.93 5.61
CA PRO A 61 8.07 -8.84 4.35
C PRO A 61 6.81 -7.98 4.49
N LEU A 62 6.43 -7.23 3.45
CA LEU A 62 5.13 -6.53 3.41
C LEU A 62 4.01 -7.56 3.17
N PRO A 63 2.79 -7.39 3.73
CA PRO A 63 1.71 -8.37 3.56
C PRO A 63 1.31 -8.62 2.10
N LEU A 64 1.43 -7.63 1.21
CA LEU A 64 1.15 -7.82 -0.21
C LEU A 64 2.21 -8.67 -0.94
N ALA A 65 3.40 -8.83 -0.35
CA ALA A 65 4.45 -9.71 -0.85
C ALA A 65 4.24 -11.18 -0.43
N LEU A 66 3.35 -11.47 0.54
CA LEU A 66 2.74 -12.79 0.57
C LEU A 66 1.83 -12.87 -0.63
N ALA A 67 2.32 -13.50 -1.70
CA ALA A 67 1.46 -14.02 -2.76
C ALA A 67 0.22 -14.63 -2.12
N ALA A 68 -0.95 -14.35 -2.71
CA ALA A 68 -2.23 -14.91 -2.26
C ALA A 68 -2.00 -16.35 -1.81
N PRO A 69 -2.45 -16.74 -0.60
CA PRO A 69 -2.25 -18.10 -0.11
C PRO A 69 -2.62 -19.02 -1.26
N ALA A 70 -1.70 -19.89 -1.68
CA ALA A 70 -1.93 -20.78 -2.81
C ALA A 70 -3.26 -21.48 -2.53
N THR A 71 -4.33 -20.98 -3.14
CA THR A 71 -5.66 -21.47 -2.86
C THR A 71 -5.58 -22.92 -3.31
N PRO A 72 -5.82 -23.90 -2.41
CA PRO A 72 -5.94 -25.27 -2.87
C PRO A 72 -6.93 -25.23 -4.02
N SER A 73 -6.61 -25.89 -5.14
CA SER A 73 -7.50 -25.94 -6.30
C SER A 73 -8.83 -26.52 -5.84
N LEU A 74 -9.77 -25.64 -5.49
CA LEU A 74 -11.10 -26.05 -5.12
C LEU A 74 -11.76 -26.57 -6.39
N PRO A 75 -12.51 -27.68 -6.31
CA PRO A 75 -13.35 -28.09 -7.44
C PRO A 75 -14.19 -26.89 -7.88
N GLN A 76 -14.31 -26.74 -9.21
CA GLN A 76 -14.88 -25.56 -9.84
C GLN A 76 -16.15 -25.09 -9.11
N PRO A 77 -16.15 -23.88 -8.51
CA PRO A 77 -17.26 -23.41 -7.69
C PRO A 77 -18.54 -23.30 -8.54
N ARG A 78 -19.56 -24.07 -8.18
CA ARG A 78 -20.84 -24.16 -8.92
C ARG A 78 -21.56 -22.81 -9.10
N PHE A 79 -21.33 -21.86 -8.19
CA PHE A 79 -21.99 -20.56 -8.18
C PHE A 79 -21.10 -19.38 -8.59
N ALA A 80 -19.79 -19.56 -8.72
CA ALA A 80 -18.93 -18.46 -9.14
C ALA A 80 -18.96 -18.32 -10.66
N ARG A 81 -19.15 -17.10 -11.16
CA ARG A 81 -18.97 -16.77 -12.57
C ARG A 81 -17.55 -16.30 -12.82
N SER A 82 -17.02 -16.61 -14.00
CA SER A 82 -15.71 -16.07 -14.39
C SER A 82 -15.82 -14.55 -14.63
N VAL A 83 -14.76 -13.81 -14.31
CA VAL A 83 -14.67 -12.37 -14.67
C VAL A 83 -14.74 -12.20 -16.19
N ALA A 84 -14.25 -13.18 -16.95
CA ALA A 84 -14.33 -13.18 -18.41
C ALA A 84 -15.78 -13.14 -18.93
N GLU A 85 -16.71 -13.89 -18.33
CA GLU A 85 -18.14 -13.85 -18.67
C GLU A 85 -18.78 -12.50 -18.32
N LEU A 86 -18.33 -11.86 -17.24
CA LEU A 86 -18.83 -10.55 -16.83
C LEU A 86 -18.40 -9.45 -17.81
N LEU A 87 -17.16 -9.56 -18.30
CA LEU A 87 -16.58 -8.61 -19.26
C LEU A 87 -17.02 -8.88 -20.71
N HIS A 88 -17.32 -10.14 -21.05
CA HIS A 88 -17.71 -10.58 -22.39
C HIS A 88 -19.06 -11.31 -22.33
N PRO A 89 -20.17 -10.57 -22.20
CA PRO A 89 -21.48 -11.19 -22.20
C PRO A 89 -21.71 -11.94 -23.53
N PRO A 90 -22.25 -13.18 -23.49
CA PRO A 90 -22.50 -13.94 -24.71
C PRO A 90 -23.49 -13.19 -25.60
N ARG A 91 -23.14 -13.01 -26.87
CA ARG A 91 -24.05 -12.44 -27.88
C ARG A 91 -25.28 -13.34 -28.00
N ARG A 92 -26.43 -12.81 -27.60
CA ARG A 92 -27.73 -13.47 -27.73
C ARG A 92 -27.95 -13.86 -29.21
N ALA A 93 -28.04 -15.15 -29.49
CA ALA A 93 -28.34 -15.64 -30.83
C ALA A 93 -29.73 -15.15 -31.28
N PRO A 94 -29.91 -14.78 -32.57
CA PRO A 94 -31.22 -14.40 -33.09
C PRO A 94 -32.17 -15.59 -33.02
N GLY A 95 -33.31 -15.39 -32.34
CA GLY A 95 -34.30 -16.42 -32.10
C GLY A 95 -34.90 -16.97 -33.39
N VAL A 96 -34.93 -18.29 -33.52
CA VAL A 96 -35.72 -19.01 -34.51
C VAL A 96 -37.18 -18.82 -34.14
N ARG A 97 -37.92 -18.10 -35.00
CA ARG A 97 -39.38 -18.03 -34.95
C ARG A 97 -39.92 -19.32 -35.59
N ASN A 98 -40.75 -20.06 -34.85
CA ASN A 98 -41.63 -21.08 -35.42
C ASN A 98 -42.72 -20.41 -36.26
#